data_AF-A0A7S3W3F2-F1
#
_entry.id   AF-A0A7S3W3F2-F1
#
_cell.length_a   1.000
_cell.length_b   1.000
_cell.length_c   1.000
_cell.angle_alpha   90.00
_cell.angle_beta   90.00
_cell.angle_gamma   90.00
#
_symmetry.space_group_name_H-M   'P 1'
#
loop_
_entity.id
_entity.type
_entity.pdbx_description
1 polymer ?
#
loop_
_entity_poly.entity_id
_entity_poly.type
_entity_poly.pdbx_seq_one_letter_code
_entity_poly.pdbx_strand_id
1 'polypeptide(L)'
;EARNGAEDEGGAGGGDGLGSADGLAPAQQQRRWRTSREGKRYLLESLLSQVWKVLLAYVSLCRRVSPAAHDAALSLALRLPLLPAATDYPSDDLSELQRRALTDFAELLGIAFQRKPNSRRFYATPHAASLL
;
A
#
# COMPACT_ATOMS: atom_id res chain seq x y z
N GLU A 1 22.96 65.82 44.67
CA GLU A 1 22.59 66.91 43.74
C GLU A 1 23.15 66.61 42.35
N ALA A 2 22.32 66.90 41.33
CA ALA A 2 22.67 67.31 39.96
C ALA A 2 23.60 66.40 39.12
N ARG A 3 23.05 65.70 38.11
CA ARG A 3 22.95 66.09 36.67
C ARG A 3 24.20 65.71 35.87
N ASN A 4 24.05 64.78 34.92
CA ASN A 4 24.00 65.01 33.45
C ASN A 4 25.36 65.49 32.89
N GLY A 5 25.96 64.89 31.86
CA GLY A 5 25.37 64.20 30.71
C GLY A 5 26.02 64.80 29.46
N ALA A 6 26.46 63.93 28.54
CA ALA A 6 26.72 64.13 27.11
C ALA A 6 27.31 62.79 26.63
N GLU A 7 26.61 61.90 25.90
CA GLU A 7 25.99 62.06 24.57
C GLU A 7 27.04 62.60 23.57
N ASP A 8 27.29 62.02 22.39
CA ASP A 8 26.31 61.42 21.50
C ASP A 8 26.96 60.72 20.28
N GLU A 9 26.21 59.75 19.73
CA GLU A 9 26.00 59.37 18.31
C GLU A 9 27.17 59.17 17.32
N GLY A 10 27.10 58.27 16.31
CA GLY A 10 26.00 57.46 15.80
C GLY A 10 26.11 57.30 14.27
N GLY A 11 26.08 56.05 13.78
CA GLY A 11 25.64 55.64 12.42
C GLY A 11 26.51 56.03 11.21
N ALA A 12 26.43 55.42 10.01
CA ALA A 12 25.75 54.25 9.46
C ALA A 12 26.25 54.11 7.98
N GLY A 13 26.24 52.91 7.39
CA GLY A 13 26.11 52.78 5.92
C GLY A 13 26.89 51.66 5.21
N GLY A 14 26.14 50.81 4.49
CA GLY A 14 26.59 50.01 3.34
C GLY A 14 27.36 48.74 3.69
N GLY A 15 26.89 47.51 3.45
CA GLY A 15 26.27 47.04 2.22
C GLY A 15 27.32 46.23 1.45
N ASP A 16 27.50 44.95 1.80
CA ASP A 16 28.06 43.97 0.87
C ASP A 16 27.44 42.60 1.12
N GLY A 17 26.57 42.21 0.19
CA GLY A 17 25.85 40.96 0.19
C GLY A 17 26.80 39.80 -0.13
N LEU A 18 27.27 39.13 0.92
CA LEU A 18 27.78 37.77 0.79
C LEU A 18 26.58 36.83 0.66
N GLY A 19 26.37 36.36 -0.57
CA GLY A 19 25.26 35.51 -0.98
C GLY A 19 25.05 34.33 -0.03
N SER A 20 23.96 34.38 0.73
CA SER A 20 23.32 33.22 1.34
C SER A 20 22.57 32.44 0.24
N ALA A 21 23.32 31.87 -0.69
CA ALA A 21 22.85 30.85 -1.60
C ALA A 21 23.35 29.50 -1.09
N ASP A 22 22.77 29.04 0.02
CA ASP A 22 22.69 27.61 0.28
C ASP A 22 21.64 27.35 1.36
N GLY A 23 20.41 27.70 0.97
CA GLY A 23 19.26 26.91 1.39
C GLY A 23 19.45 25.49 0.85
N LEU A 24 20.32 24.71 1.51
CA LEU A 24 20.30 23.27 1.39
C LEU A 24 18.94 22.83 1.89
N ALA A 25 18.04 22.65 0.92
CA ALA A 25 16.84 21.87 1.08
C ALA A 25 17.18 20.63 1.93
N PRO A 26 16.36 20.29 2.94
CA PRO A 26 16.65 19.15 3.79
C PRO A 26 16.89 17.96 2.88
N ALA A 27 18.11 17.41 2.95
CA ALA A 27 18.55 16.29 2.15
C ALA A 27 17.40 15.28 2.13
N GLN A 28 16.81 15.06 0.95
CA GLN A 28 15.76 14.08 0.77
C GLN A 28 16.38 12.75 1.18
N GLN A 29 16.14 12.39 2.44
CA GLN A 29 16.68 11.19 3.03
C GLN A 29 16.01 10.05 2.28
N GLN A 30 16.71 9.53 1.28
CA GLN A 30 16.29 8.36 0.52
C GLN A 30 16.07 7.27 1.55
N ARG A 31 14.80 7.04 1.92
CA ARG A 31 14.43 5.98 2.85
C ARG A 31 14.72 4.69 2.12
N ARG A 32 15.92 4.15 2.34
CA ARG A 32 16.32 2.87 1.80
C ARG A 32 15.54 1.81 2.55
N TRP A 33 14.43 1.37 1.96
CA TRP A 33 13.64 0.27 2.49
C TRP A 33 14.51 -0.98 2.53
N ARG A 34 14.79 -1.47 3.75
CA ARG A 34 15.52 -2.72 3.96
C ARG A 34 14.49 -3.80 4.30
N THR A 35 14.49 -4.86 3.51
CA THR A 35 13.67 -6.04 3.79
C THR A 35 14.13 -6.74 5.09
N SER A 36 13.20 -7.30 5.85
CA SER A 36 13.50 -8.09 7.04
C SER A 36 14.09 -9.46 6.67
N ARG A 37 14.58 -10.22 7.66
CA ARG A 37 15.05 -11.60 7.44
C ARG A 37 13.90 -12.49 6.93
N GLU A 38 12.71 -12.29 7.47
CA GLU A 38 11.47 -12.96 7.09
C GLU A 38 11.05 -12.59 5.68
N GLY A 39 11.19 -11.31 5.29
CA GLY A 39 10.95 -10.85 3.93
C GLY A 39 11.88 -11.49 2.91
N LYS A 40 13.16 -11.69 3.26
CA LYS A 40 14.09 -12.46 2.40
C LYS A 40 13.69 -13.93 2.30
N ARG A 41 13.28 -14.55 3.41
CA ARG A 41 12.83 -15.95 3.41
C ARG A 41 11.58 -16.12 2.55
N TYR A 42 10.63 -15.20 2.66
CA TYR A 42 9.40 -15.18 1.86
C TYR A 42 9.71 -15.19 0.36
N LEU A 43 10.65 -14.37 -0.10
CA LEU A 43 11.03 -14.31 -1.52
C LEU A 43 11.66 -15.62 -2.06
N LEU A 44 12.16 -16.48 -1.18
CA LEU A 44 12.77 -17.77 -1.55
C LEU A 44 11.75 -18.92 -1.55
N GLU A 45 10.53 -18.69 -1.08
CA GLU A 45 9.50 -19.72 -1.06
C GLU A 45 8.85 -19.91 -2.42
N SER A 46 8.13 -21.02 -2.60
CA SER A 46 7.33 -21.23 -3.81
C SER A 46 6.27 -20.15 -3.98
N LEU A 47 5.93 -19.82 -5.22
CA LEU A 47 4.91 -18.83 -5.53
C LEU A 47 3.58 -19.12 -4.82
N LEU A 48 3.19 -20.40 -4.76
CA LEU A 48 1.96 -20.81 -4.07
C LEU A 48 2.02 -20.52 -2.56
N SER A 49 3.16 -20.79 -1.91
CA SER A 49 3.37 -20.45 -0.49
C SER A 49 3.31 -18.94 -0.27
N GLN A 50 3.91 -18.18 -1.19
CA GLN A 50 3.90 -16.72 -1.15
C GLN A 50 2.48 -16.15 -1.23
N VAL A 51 1.67 -16.65 -2.16
CA VAL A 51 0.26 -16.26 -2.32
C VAL A 51 -0.55 -16.63 -1.08
N TRP A 52 -0.40 -17.86 -0.56
CA TRP A 52 -1.11 -18.32 0.63
C TRP A 52 -0.81 -17.45 1.86
N LYS A 53 0.44 -17.08 2.07
CA LYS A 53 0.82 -16.22 3.20
C LYS A 53 0.20 -14.84 3.13
N VAL A 54 0.18 -14.22 1.95
CA VAL A 54 -0.44 -12.91 1.75
C VAL A 54 -1.95 -13.02 1.88
N LEU A 55 -2.57 -14.07 1.35
CA LEU A 55 -3.99 -14.35 1.49
C LEU A 55 -4.42 -14.48 2.95
N LEU A 56 -3.68 -15.28 3.75
CA LEU A 56 -3.96 -15.43 5.18
C LEU A 56 -3.76 -14.12 5.95
N ALA A 57 -2.72 -13.35 5.61
CA ALA A 57 -2.49 -12.03 6.19
C ALA A 57 -3.63 -11.06 5.85
N TYR A 58 -4.12 -11.07 4.62
CA TYR A 58 -5.25 -10.27 4.16
C TYR A 58 -6.54 -10.65 4.90
N VAL A 59 -6.89 -11.93 4.96
CA VAL A 59 -8.08 -12.42 5.68
C VAL A 59 -8.01 -12.08 7.18
N SER A 60 -6.81 -12.13 7.76
CA SER A 60 -6.56 -11.72 9.14
C SER A 60 -6.72 -10.21 9.34
N LEU A 61 -6.36 -9.40 8.35
CA LEU A 61 -6.58 -7.95 8.35
C LEU A 61 -8.07 -7.63 8.26
N CYS A 62 -8.81 -8.28 7.36
CA CYS A 62 -10.26 -8.13 7.24
C CYS A 62 -10.97 -8.44 8.57
N ARG A 63 -10.51 -9.45 9.31
CA ARG A 63 -11.02 -9.78 10.66
C ARG A 63 -10.90 -8.63 11.66
N ARG A 64 -9.90 -7.78 11.52
CA ARG A 64 -9.71 -6.59 12.35
C ARG A 64 -10.60 -5.41 11.92
N VAL A 65 -11.05 -5.40 10.67
CA VAL A 65 -11.93 -4.37 10.12
C VAL A 65 -13.39 -4.67 10.46
N SER A 66 -13.89 -5.86 10.08
CA SER A 66 -15.24 -6.30 10.44
C SER A 66 -15.44 -7.81 10.21
N PRO A 67 -16.37 -8.46 10.93
CA PRO A 67 -16.75 -9.84 10.66
C PRO A 67 -17.24 -10.04 9.22
N ALA A 68 -18.07 -9.12 8.70
CA ALA A 68 -18.61 -9.21 7.35
C ALA A 68 -17.52 -9.15 6.26
N ALA A 69 -16.47 -8.35 6.45
CA ALA A 69 -15.33 -8.30 5.53
C ALA A 69 -14.51 -9.60 5.57
N HIS A 70 -14.34 -10.17 6.77
CA HIS A 70 -13.67 -11.46 6.93
C HIS A 70 -14.41 -12.58 6.19
N ASP A 71 -15.72 -12.68 6.38
CA ASP A 71 -16.55 -13.70 5.72
C ASP A 71 -16.58 -13.51 4.20
N ALA A 72 -16.65 -12.26 3.73
CA ALA A 72 -16.58 -11.94 2.31
C ALA A 72 -15.24 -12.36 1.67
N ALA A 73 -14.12 -12.06 2.32
CA ALA A 73 -12.79 -12.45 1.84
C ALA A 73 -12.58 -13.96 1.85
N LEU A 74 -12.97 -14.63 2.93
CA LEU A 74 -12.83 -16.08 3.09
C LEU A 74 -13.72 -16.84 2.11
N SER A 75 -14.98 -16.43 1.96
CA SER A 75 -15.91 -17.07 0.99
C SER A 75 -15.39 -16.98 -0.44
N LEU A 76 -14.81 -15.84 -0.84
CA LEU A 76 -14.17 -15.72 -2.15
C LEU A 76 -12.92 -16.57 -2.29
N ALA A 77 -12.06 -16.59 -1.27
CA ALA A 77 -10.83 -17.38 -1.26
C ALA A 77 -11.11 -18.88 -1.45
N LEU A 78 -12.22 -19.37 -0.90
CA LEU A 78 -12.68 -20.75 -1.06
C LEU A 78 -13.43 -20.98 -2.38
N ARG A 79 -14.09 -19.95 -2.93
CA ARG A 79 -14.85 -20.05 -4.19
C ARG A 79 -13.95 -20.03 -5.41
N LEU A 80 -12.94 -19.16 -5.47
CA LEU A 80 -12.09 -18.95 -6.64
C LEU A 80 -11.39 -20.24 -7.16
N PRO A 81 -10.86 -21.12 -6.29
CA PRO A 81 -10.19 -22.34 -6.75
C PRO A 81 -11.13 -23.36 -7.38
N LEU A 82 -12.43 -23.28 -7.06
CA LEU A 82 -13.47 -24.15 -7.62
C LEU A 82 -13.90 -23.71 -9.03
N LEU A 83 -13.47 -22.53 -9.48
CA LEU A 83 -13.83 -21.99 -10.78
C LEU A 83 -12.82 -22.43 -11.84
N PRO A 84 -13.27 -23.06 -12.93
CA PRO A 84 -12.43 -23.27 -14.11
C PRO A 84 -11.71 -21.99 -14.55
N ALA A 85 -10.39 -22.11 -14.73
CA ALA A 85 -9.58 -21.02 -15.26
C ALA A 85 -10.07 -20.61 -16.67
N ALA A 86 -9.86 -19.34 -17.02
CA ALA A 86 -10.20 -18.76 -18.32
C ALA A 86 -11.70 -18.68 -18.69
N THR A 87 -12.60 -18.95 -17.73
CA THR A 87 -14.05 -18.67 -17.88
C THR A 87 -14.38 -17.29 -17.34
N ASP A 88 -15.29 -16.55 -17.99
CA ASP A 88 -15.79 -15.29 -17.47
C ASP A 88 -16.96 -15.50 -16.51
N TYR A 89 -16.86 -14.90 -15.32
CA TYR A 89 -17.89 -14.97 -14.29
C TYR A 89 -18.49 -13.58 -14.05
N PRO A 90 -19.83 -13.49 -13.92
CA PRO A 90 -20.47 -12.24 -13.55
C PRO A 90 -20.13 -11.86 -12.10
N SER A 91 -19.85 -10.58 -11.86
CA SER A 91 -19.65 -10.03 -10.53
C SER A 91 -20.92 -9.45 -9.90
N ASP A 92 -22.07 -9.60 -10.57
CA ASP A 92 -23.33 -8.98 -10.16
C ASP A 92 -23.87 -9.62 -8.87
N ASP A 93 -23.71 -10.95 -8.73
CA ASP A 93 -24.12 -11.73 -7.55
C ASP A 93 -23.23 -11.52 -6.31
N LEU A 94 -22.10 -10.82 -6.47
CA LEU A 94 -21.19 -10.58 -5.36
C LEU A 94 -21.72 -9.43 -4.50
N SER A 95 -21.51 -9.51 -3.18
CA SER A 95 -21.73 -8.35 -2.31
C SER A 95 -20.70 -7.24 -2.60
N GLU A 96 -20.95 -6.02 -2.13
CA GLU A 96 -19.98 -4.93 -2.25
C GLU A 96 -18.63 -5.27 -1.60
N LEU A 97 -18.65 -5.90 -0.42
CA LEU A 97 -17.45 -6.36 0.27
C LEU A 97 -16.73 -7.45 -0.50
N GLN A 98 -17.46 -8.37 -1.14
CA GLN A 98 -16.87 -9.38 -2.01
C GLN A 98 -16.25 -8.74 -3.26
N ARG A 99 -16.90 -7.76 -3.88
CA ARG A 99 -16.29 -7.02 -5.01
C ARG A 99 -15.00 -6.32 -4.60
N ARG A 100 -14.97 -5.71 -3.42
CA ARG A 100 -13.74 -5.10 -2.87
C ARG A 100 -12.63 -6.13 -2.69
N ALA A 101 -12.93 -7.25 -2.04
CA ALA A 101 -11.97 -8.33 -1.83
C ALA A 101 -11.50 -8.95 -3.15
N LEU A 102 -12.37 -9.05 -4.16
CA LEU A 102 -12.02 -9.52 -5.49
C LEU A 102 -11.03 -8.58 -6.19
N THR A 103 -11.22 -7.27 -6.08
CA THR A 103 -10.27 -6.28 -6.60
C THR A 103 -8.92 -6.42 -5.89
N ASP A 104 -8.92 -6.54 -4.55
CA ASP A 104 -7.69 -6.73 -3.78
C ASP A 104 -6.99 -8.06 -4.15
N PHE A 105 -7.75 -9.12 -4.39
CA PHE A 105 -7.23 -10.42 -4.85
C PHE A 105 -6.66 -10.36 -6.26
N ALA A 106 -7.20 -9.51 -7.12
CA ALA A 106 -6.65 -9.28 -8.45
C ALA A 106 -5.35 -8.47 -8.38
N GLU A 107 -5.33 -7.39 -7.59
CA GLU A 107 -4.19 -6.46 -7.51
C GLU A 107 -3.03 -7.00 -6.67
N LEU A 108 -3.30 -7.62 -5.51
CA LEU A 108 -2.27 -8.04 -4.57
C LEU A 108 -1.79 -9.48 -4.78
N LEU A 109 -2.70 -10.37 -5.20
CA LEU A 109 -2.44 -11.82 -5.22
C LEU A 109 -2.37 -12.40 -6.64
N GLY A 110 -2.95 -11.74 -7.63
CA GLY A 110 -3.02 -12.24 -9.00
C GLY A 110 -3.83 -13.54 -9.14
N ILE A 111 -4.68 -13.87 -8.15
CA ILE A 111 -5.54 -15.08 -8.17
C ILE A 111 -6.83 -14.84 -8.96
N ALA A 112 -7.21 -13.58 -9.13
CA ALA A 112 -8.31 -13.17 -10.00
C ALA A 112 -7.80 -12.14 -11.02
N PHE A 113 -8.51 -11.99 -12.12
CA PHE A 113 -8.27 -10.93 -13.09
C PHE A 113 -9.57 -10.20 -13.39
N GLN A 114 -9.49 -8.87 -13.41
CA GLN A 114 -10.55 -7.98 -13.86
C GLN A 114 -9.96 -7.00 -14.86
N ARG A 115 -10.65 -6.78 -16.00
CA ARG A 115 -10.18 -5.82 -17.01
C ARG A 115 -10.16 -4.38 -16.48
N LYS A 116 -11.08 -4.06 -15.58
CA LYS A 116 -11.21 -2.78 -14.86
C LYS A 116 -11.67 -3.08 -13.43
N PRO A 117 -11.33 -2.27 -12.41
CA PRO A 117 -11.76 -2.50 -11.03
C PRO A 117 -13.29 -2.64 -10.87
N ASN A 118 -14.06 -1.87 -11.66
CA ASN A 118 -15.53 -1.91 -11.67
C ASN A 118 -16.10 -2.77 -12.82
N SER A 119 -15.32 -3.71 -13.36
CA SER A 119 -15.78 -4.62 -14.41
C SER A 119 -16.87 -5.54 -13.86
N ARG A 120 -17.96 -5.70 -14.64
CA ARG A 120 -19.04 -6.67 -14.32
C ARG A 120 -18.61 -8.13 -14.47
N ARG A 121 -17.40 -8.37 -14.98
CA ARG A 121 -16.85 -9.71 -15.23
C ARG A 121 -15.47 -9.84 -14.61
N PHE A 122 -15.22 -11.02 -14.06
CA PHE A 122 -13.92 -11.43 -13.54
C PHE A 122 -13.56 -12.83 -14.06
N TYR A 123 -12.26 -13.13 -14.01
CA TYR A 123 -11.69 -14.40 -14.44
C TYR A 123 -10.88 -14.99 -13.31
N ALA A 124 -11.04 -16.28 -13.04
CA ALA A 124 -10.13 -17.01 -12.17
C ALA A 124 -8.82 -17.26 -12.93
N THR A 125 -7.68 -16.96 -12.29
CA THR A 125 -6.36 -17.25 -12.87
C THR A 125 -5.94 -18.69 -12.57
N PRO A 126 -4.99 -19.27 -13.32
CA PRO A 126 -4.46 -20.60 -12.99
C PRO A 126 -3.92 -20.70 -11.56
N HIS A 127 -3.42 -19.60 -10.99
CA HIS A 127 -2.94 -19.55 -9.61
C HIS A 127 -4.05 -19.76 -8.58
N ALA A 128 -5.29 -19.30 -8.86
CA ALA A 128 -6.43 -19.59 -7.99
C ALA A 128 -6.74 -21.09 -7.95
N ALA A 129 -6.71 -21.76 -9.10
CA ALA A 129 -7.00 -23.20 -9.17
C ALA A 129 -6.01 -24.04 -8.35
N SER A 130 -4.75 -23.60 -8.23
CA SER A 130 -3.73 -24.30 -7.43
C SER A 130 -3.80 -24.04 -5.92
N LEU A 131 -4.78 -23.26 -5.42
CA LEU A 131 -4.95 -23.04 -3.99
C LEU A 131 -5.59 -24.26 -3.28
N LEU A 132 -6.34 -25.11 -3.99
CA LEU A 132 -6.87 -26.39 -3.48
C LEU A 132 -5.99 -27.55 -3.90
#